data_AF-A0A915MXM0-F1
#
_entry.id   AF-A0A915MXM0-F1
#
_cell.length_a   1.000
_cell.length_b   1.000
_cell.length_c   1.000
_cell.angle_alpha   90.00
_cell.angle_beta   90.00
_cell.angle_gamma   90.00
#
_symmetry.space_group_name_H-M   'P 1'
#
loop_
_entity.id
_entity.type
_entity.pdbx_description
1 polymer ?
#
loop_
_entity_poly.entity_id
_entity_poly.type
_entity_poly.pdbx_seq_one_letter_code
_entity_poly.pdbx_strand_id
1 'polypeptide(L)'
;MLTYLTFIAIITTCYAISANKQISPTKKEKYQPGPKLIDETTRWSKCIPDYQNLSIYDFEVETLEGEFKDLSAYKGQPLLIVNVATFCGIKYVRPGNGWKPHKNLHIYGKLEVNGANQHPLYEFLK
;
A
#
# COMPACT_ATOMS: atom_id res chain seq x y z
N MET A 1 -3.18 28.88 -58.86
CA MET A 1 -2.26 29.57 -57.93
C MET A 1 -2.86 29.74 -56.53
N LEU A 2 -4.15 30.08 -56.38
CA LEU A 2 -4.80 30.19 -55.05
C LEU A 2 -4.95 28.86 -54.28
N THR A 3 -5.09 27.71 -54.95
CA THR A 3 -5.25 26.40 -54.29
C THR A 3 -3.98 25.87 -53.62
N TYR A 4 -2.81 26.28 -54.11
CA TYR A 4 -1.51 25.88 -53.54
C TYR A 4 -1.20 26.65 -52.26
N LEU A 5 -1.60 27.93 -52.21
CA LEU A 5 -1.45 28.80 -51.04
C LEU A 5 -2.35 28.37 -49.87
N THR A 6 -3.57 27.88 -50.15
CA THR A 6 -4.46 27.35 -49.11
C THR A 6 -3.94 26.04 -48.50
N PHE A 7 -3.32 25.18 -49.30
CA PHE A 7 -2.71 23.93 -48.79
C PHE A 7 -1.50 24.18 -47.88
N ILE A 8 -0.64 25.14 -48.24
CA ILE A 8 0.52 25.51 -47.40
C ILE A 8 0.05 26.12 -46.07
N ALA A 9 -0.99 26.96 -46.07
CA ALA A 9 -1.54 27.55 -44.85
C ALA A 9 -2.15 26.52 -43.88
N ILE A 10 -2.77 25.44 -44.39
CA ILE A 10 -3.30 24.34 -43.56
C ILE A 10 -2.15 23.52 -42.96
N ILE A 11 -1.08 23.26 -43.72
CA ILE A 11 0.08 22.50 -43.22
C ILE A 11 0.84 23.30 -42.15
N THR A 12 1.03 24.61 -42.33
CA THR A 12 1.72 25.45 -41.32
C THR A 12 0.91 25.65 -40.05
N THR A 13 -0.42 25.73 -40.14
CA THR A 13 -1.29 25.79 -38.95
C THR A 13 -1.35 24.45 -38.21
N CYS A 14 -1.39 23.31 -38.91
CA CYS A 14 -1.29 21.99 -38.28
C CYS A 14 0.05 21.76 -37.57
N TYR A 15 1.18 22.20 -38.16
CA TYR A 15 2.49 22.07 -37.52
C TYR A 15 2.62 22.95 -36.26
N ALA A 16 1.99 24.13 -36.26
CA ALA A 16 1.94 25.02 -35.10
C ALA A 16 1.07 24.48 -33.94
N ILE A 17 0.00 23.73 -34.23
CA ILE A 17 -0.85 23.11 -33.19
C ILE A 17 -0.14 21.92 -32.53
N SER A 18 0.67 21.16 -33.26
CA SER A 18 1.38 19.98 -32.73
C SER A 18 2.52 20.32 -31.76
N ALA A 19 3.12 21.52 -31.89
CA ALA A 19 4.26 21.95 -31.07
C ALA A 19 3.89 22.48 -29.67
N ASN A 20 2.59 22.56 -29.31
CA ASN A 20 2.14 23.10 -28.03
C ASN A 20 1.54 22.04 -27.09
N LYS A 21 2.08 20.81 -27.16
CA LYS A 21 1.89 19.84 -26.08
C LYS A 21 2.78 20.27 -24.92
N GLN A 22 2.24 21.13 -24.07
CA GLN A 22 2.71 21.31 -22.70
C GLN A 22 2.97 19.91 -22.14
N ILE A 23 4.23 19.55 -22.00
CA ILE A 23 4.65 18.46 -21.13
C ILE A 23 4.14 18.91 -19.77
N SER A 24 2.98 18.35 -19.39
CA SER A 24 2.47 18.41 -18.04
C SER A 24 3.67 18.25 -17.12
N PRO A 25 3.93 19.21 -16.21
CA PRO A 25 5.08 19.11 -15.32
C PRO A 25 5.03 17.72 -14.75
N THR A 26 6.13 16.98 -14.91
CA THR A 26 6.36 15.69 -14.25
C THR A 26 5.71 15.82 -12.89
N LYS A 27 4.67 15.01 -12.63
CA LYS A 27 3.97 15.02 -11.34
C LYS A 27 5.10 14.76 -10.37
N LYS A 28 5.64 15.81 -9.75
CA LYS A 28 6.66 15.71 -8.72
C LYS A 28 5.95 14.84 -7.72
N GLU A 29 6.40 13.59 -7.64
CA GLU A 29 5.97 12.67 -6.62
C GLU A 29 6.24 13.45 -5.34
N LYS A 30 5.18 14.01 -4.76
CA LYS A 30 5.29 14.78 -3.53
C LYS A 30 5.87 13.75 -2.58
N TYR A 31 7.13 13.93 -2.22
CA TYR A 31 7.72 13.21 -1.11
C TYR A 31 6.79 13.51 0.06
N GLN A 32 5.89 12.57 0.34
CA GLN A 32 5.25 12.54 1.62
C GLN A 32 6.40 12.19 2.54
N PRO A 33 6.87 13.12 3.39
CA PRO A 33 7.76 12.69 4.44
C PRO A 33 7.04 11.52 5.09
N GLY A 34 7.73 10.38 5.20
CA GLY A 34 7.24 9.32 6.05
C GLY A 34 6.86 9.93 7.40
N PRO A 35 5.93 9.32 8.15
CA PRO A 35 5.56 9.83 9.47
C PRO A 35 6.85 10.23 10.18
N LYS A 36 6.90 11.46 10.71
CA LYS A 36 8.10 11.99 11.35
C LYS A 36 8.66 10.87 12.21
N LEU A 37 9.94 10.49 12.01
CA LEU A 37 10.56 9.44 12.80
C LEU A 37 10.50 9.90 14.24
N ILE A 38 9.44 9.51 14.93
CA ILE A 38 9.30 9.75 16.35
C ILE A 38 10.26 8.76 16.97
N ASP A 39 11.16 9.27 17.80
CA ASP A 39 12.03 8.41 18.60
C ASP A 39 11.16 7.56 19.54
N GLU A 40 10.82 6.35 19.08
CA GLU A 40 9.97 5.41 19.82
C GLU A 40 10.62 5.00 21.14
N THR A 41 11.96 5.11 21.24
CA THR A 41 12.69 4.75 22.46
C THR A 41 12.40 5.71 23.60
N THR A 42 12.20 7.00 23.33
CA THR A 42 11.82 7.98 24.36
C THR A 42 10.31 8.00 24.62
N ARG A 43 9.48 7.69 23.61
CA ARG A 43 8.00 7.70 23.71
C ARG A 43 7.45 6.73 24.77
N TRP A 44 8.07 5.56 24.94
CA TRP A 44 7.63 4.55 25.91
C TRP A 44 8.65 4.30 27.04
N SER A 45 9.64 5.18 27.18
CA SER A 45 10.74 5.02 28.15
C SER A 45 10.30 5.00 29.62
N LYS A 46 9.11 5.54 29.92
CA LYS A 46 8.53 5.56 31.27
C LYS A 46 7.07 5.11 31.21
N CYS A 47 6.74 4.10 32.01
CA CYS A 47 5.35 3.75 32.28
C CYS A 47 4.66 4.93 32.98
N ILE A 48 3.43 5.23 32.59
CA ILE A 48 2.62 6.27 33.25
C ILE A 48 2.24 5.76 34.65
N PRO A 49 2.48 6.53 35.72
CA PRO A 49 2.34 6.06 37.10
C PRO A 49 0.89 5.76 37.53
N ASP A 50 -0.13 6.22 36.78
CA ASP A 50 -1.55 6.02 37.06
C ASP A 50 -2.26 5.18 35.97
N TYR A 51 -1.84 3.93 35.79
CA TYR A 51 -2.34 3.03 34.74
C TYR A 51 -3.72 2.40 35.03
N GLN A 52 -4.30 2.63 36.22
CA GLN A 52 -5.46 1.85 36.71
C GLN A 52 -6.83 2.34 36.19
N ASN A 53 -6.91 3.53 35.59
CA ASN A 53 -8.18 4.13 35.16
C ASN A 53 -8.22 4.52 33.69
N LEU A 54 -7.25 4.07 32.88
CA LEU A 54 -7.21 4.39 31.46
C LEU A 54 -8.20 3.52 30.69
N SER A 55 -9.12 4.16 29.98
CA SER A 55 -10.00 3.52 29.04
C SER A 55 -9.36 3.54 27.65
N ILE A 56 -9.74 2.57 26.81
CA ILE A 56 -9.39 2.60 25.39
C ILE A 56 -9.78 3.91 24.69
N TYR A 57 -10.80 4.58 25.20
CA TYR A 57 -11.33 5.82 24.63
C TYR A 57 -10.51 7.07 24.96
N ASP A 58 -9.47 6.94 25.78
CA ASP A 58 -8.59 8.06 26.14
C ASP A 58 -7.37 8.16 25.19
N PHE A 59 -7.30 7.27 24.19
CA PHE A 59 -6.23 7.21 23.20
C PHE A 59 -6.66 7.80 21.86
N GLU A 60 -5.72 8.49 21.22
CA GLU A 60 -5.83 8.94 19.83
C GLU A 60 -5.02 7.99 18.93
N VAL A 61 -5.59 7.68 17.77
CA VAL A 61 -4.96 6.77 16.79
C VAL A 61 -4.73 7.52 15.49
N GLU A 62 -3.56 7.31 14.90
CA GLU A 62 -3.24 7.82 13.57
C GLU A 62 -3.96 6.99 12.50
N THR A 63 -4.68 7.68 11.63
CA THR A 63 -5.38 7.09 10.48
C THR A 63 -4.42 6.81 9.32
N LEU A 64 -4.88 6.09 8.30
CA LEU A 64 -4.07 5.81 7.11
C LEU A 64 -3.71 7.09 6.34
N GLU A 65 -4.50 8.15 6.51
CA GLU A 65 -4.29 9.47 5.93
C GLU A 65 -3.29 10.34 6.75
N GLY A 66 -2.85 9.86 7.91
CA GLY A 66 -1.94 10.57 8.81
C GLY A 66 -2.64 11.59 9.73
N GLU A 67 -3.97 11.59 9.78
CA GLU A 67 -4.75 12.39 10.71
C GLU A 67 -4.94 11.65 12.04
N PHE A 68 -4.93 12.36 13.16
CA PHE A 68 -5.23 11.78 14.47
C PHE A 68 -6.73 11.74 14.70
N LYS A 69 -7.24 10.56 15.06
CA LYS A 69 -8.65 10.33 15.37
C LYS A 69 -8.80 9.84 16.80
N ASP A 70 -9.60 10.57 17.57
CA ASP A 70 -9.95 10.22 18.94
C ASP A 70 -10.92 9.01 18.95
N LEU A 71 -10.59 8.01 19.77
CA LEU A 71 -11.43 6.83 19.96
C LEU A 71 -12.67 7.12 20.82
N SER A 72 -12.70 8.24 21.54
CA SER A 72 -13.86 8.67 22.35
C SER A 72 -15.17 8.74 21.55
N ALA A 73 -15.09 8.98 20.24
CA ALA A 73 -16.22 8.99 19.32
C ALA A 73 -16.97 7.64 19.23
N TYR A 74 -16.33 6.53 19.61
CA TYR A 74 -16.92 5.19 19.57
C TYR A 74 -17.44 4.72 20.93
N LYS A 75 -17.49 5.59 21.95
CA LYS A 75 -18.07 5.26 23.26
C LYS A 75 -19.51 4.77 23.11
N GLY A 76 -19.81 3.63 23.72
CA GLY A 76 -21.15 3.02 23.71
C GLY A 76 -21.45 2.14 22.50
N GLN A 77 -20.49 1.95 21.59
CA GLN A 77 -20.61 1.01 20.46
C GLN A 77 -19.68 -0.20 20.68
N PRO A 78 -20.07 -1.41 20.22
CA PRO A 78 -19.16 -2.56 20.22
C PRO A 78 -18.01 -2.31 19.24
N LEU A 79 -16.77 -2.29 19.75
CA LEU A 79 -15.56 -2.02 18.98
C LEU A 79 -14.74 -3.32 18.81
N LEU A 80 -14.41 -3.67 17.56
CA LEU A 80 -13.51 -4.77 17.23
C LEU A 80 -12.16 -4.21 16.77
N ILE A 81 -11.10 -4.58 17.48
CA ILE A 81 -9.74 -4.16 17.17
C ILE A 81 -9.02 -5.34 16.53
N VAL A 82 -8.49 -5.12 15.32
CA VAL A 82 -7.77 -6.16 14.58
C VAL A 82 -6.39 -5.62 14.24
N ASN A 83 -5.35 -6.35 14.66
CA ASN A 83 -4.01 -6.13 14.15
C ASN A 83 -3.93 -6.69 12.72
N VAL A 84 -3.78 -5.81 11.72
CA VAL A 84 -3.66 -6.18 10.31
C VAL A 84 -2.23 -5.93 9.85
N ALA A 85 -1.58 -6.95 9.29
CA ALA A 85 -0.27 -6.83 8.65
C ALA A 85 -0.40 -7.18 7.16
N THR A 86 0.06 -6.28 6.29
CA THR A 86 0.31 -6.63 4.88
C THR A 86 1.63 -7.43 4.79
N PHE A 87 1.77 -8.28 3.76
CA PHE A 87 2.88 -9.22 3.48
C PHE A 87 4.33 -8.67 3.54
N CYS A 88 4.56 -7.45 4.02
CA CYS A 88 5.84 -6.80 4.20
C CYS A 88 6.84 -7.59 5.05
N GLY A 89 6.39 -8.35 6.07
CA GLY A 89 7.27 -9.12 6.93
C GLY A 89 8.12 -10.14 6.16
N ILE A 90 7.61 -10.68 5.06
CA ILE A 90 8.30 -11.73 4.31
C ILE A 90 9.45 -11.16 3.47
N LYS A 91 9.26 -9.93 2.97
CA LYS A 91 10.24 -9.23 2.14
C LYS A 91 11.43 -8.68 2.93
N TYR A 92 11.21 -8.27 4.18
CA TYR A 92 12.21 -7.55 4.97
C TYR A 92 12.66 -8.27 6.25
N VAL A 93 11.81 -9.10 6.85
CA VAL A 93 12.09 -9.74 8.15
C VAL A 93 12.51 -11.21 7.96
N ARG A 94 11.70 -12.04 7.27
CA ARG A 94 12.02 -13.45 6.97
C ARG A 94 11.30 -13.97 5.71
N PRO A 95 12.00 -14.39 4.64
CA PRO A 95 13.45 -14.58 4.50
C PRO A 95 14.29 -13.30 4.51
N GLY A 96 13.67 -12.13 4.29
CA GLY A 96 14.36 -10.84 4.25
C GLY A 96 15.10 -10.58 2.94
N ASN A 97 16.00 -9.60 2.92
CA ASN A 97 16.87 -9.26 1.78
C ASN A 97 16.14 -8.93 0.45
N GLY A 98 14.96 -8.32 0.53
CA GLY A 98 14.18 -7.96 -0.66
C GLY A 98 13.57 -9.18 -1.36
N TRP A 99 13.47 -10.32 -0.66
CA TRP A 99 12.84 -11.53 -1.16
C TRP A 99 11.43 -11.23 -1.66
N LYS A 100 11.19 -11.57 -2.93
CA LYS A 100 9.87 -11.50 -3.55
C LYS A 100 9.45 -12.92 -3.86
N PRO A 101 8.22 -13.33 -3.51
CA PRO A 101 7.73 -14.63 -3.91
C PRO A 101 7.80 -14.73 -5.44
N HIS A 102 8.29 -15.87 -5.93
CA HIS A 102 8.35 -16.13 -7.36
C HIS A 102 6.93 -16.02 -7.94
N LYS A 103 6.78 -15.53 -9.18
CA LYS A 103 5.45 -15.35 -9.82
C LYS A 103 4.64 -16.65 -9.88
N ASN A 104 5.33 -17.79 -9.83
CA ASN A 104 4.75 -19.14 -9.86
C ASN A 104 4.68 -19.80 -8.47
N LEU A 105 4.80 -19.02 -7.39
CA LEU A 105 4.58 -19.54 -6.04
C LEU A 105 3.07 -19.73 -5.83
N HIS A 106 2.58 -20.91 -6.16
CA HIS A 106 1.22 -21.33 -5.84
C HIS A 106 1.13 -21.57 -4.34
N ILE A 107 0.83 -20.53 -3.55
CA ILE A 107 0.60 -20.66 -2.09
C ILE A 107 -0.60 -21.58 -1.83
N TYR A 108 -1.52 -21.67 -2.79
CA TYR A 108 -2.61 -22.64 -2.80
C TYR A 108 -2.70 -23.27 -4.19
N GLY A 109 -2.84 -24.59 -4.23
CA GLY A 109 -3.12 -25.37 -5.43
C GLY A 109 -4.14 -26.44 -5.09
N LYS A 110 -5.11 -26.65 -5.98
CA LYS A 110 -6.00 -27.80 -5.85
C LYS A 110 -5.18 -29.05 -6.17
N LEU A 111 -5.03 -29.92 -5.19
CA LEU A 111 -4.38 -31.21 -5.34
C LEU A 111 -5.43 -32.31 -5.08
N GLU A 112 -5.36 -33.41 -5.82
CA GLU A 112 -6.22 -34.54 -5.58
C GLU A 112 -5.61 -35.41 -4.47
N VAL A 113 -6.36 -35.65 -3.40
CA VAL A 113 -5.90 -36.45 -2.26
C VAL A 113 -6.17 -37.95 -2.45
N ASN A 114 -7.05 -38.30 -3.40
CA ASN A 114 -7.45 -39.67 -3.71
C ASN A 114 -7.69 -39.86 -5.21
N GLY A 115 -7.42 -41.06 -5.72
CA GLY A 115 -7.64 -41.44 -7.12
C GLY A 115 -6.35 -41.56 -7.94
N ALA A 116 -6.49 -41.82 -9.25
CA ALA A 116 -5.35 -42.11 -10.14
C ALA A 116 -4.35 -40.94 -10.31
N ASN A 117 -4.80 -39.70 -10.06
CA ASN A 117 -3.98 -38.49 -10.12
C ASN A 117 -3.62 -37.94 -8.72
N GLN A 118 -3.67 -38.79 -7.68
CA GLN A 118 -3.33 -38.37 -6.32
C GLN A 118 -1.86 -37.94 -6.22
N HIS A 119 -1.57 -36.93 -5.40
CA HIS A 119 -0.19 -36.46 -5.25
C HIS A 119 0.65 -37.49 -4.47
N PRO A 120 1.90 -37.78 -4.88
CA PRO A 120 2.76 -38.80 -4.26
C PRO A 120 2.95 -38.65 -2.75
N LEU A 121 2.89 -37.41 -2.23
CA LEU A 121 2.91 -37.15 -0.79
C LEU A 121 1.80 -37.90 -0.03
N TYR A 122 0.60 -37.99 -0.59
CA TYR A 122 -0.54 -38.68 0.05
C TYR A 122 -0.51 -40.20 -0.17
N GLU A 123 0.32 -40.69 -1.09
CA GLU A 123 0.64 -42.12 -1.18
C GLU A 123 1.62 -42.52 -0.07
N PHE A 124 2.59 -41.65 0.24
CA PHE A 124 3.53 -41.86 1.35
C PHE A 124 2.88 -41.79 2.74
N LEU A 125 1.82 -41.01 2.89
CA LEU A 125 1.12 -40.80 4.18
C LEU A 125 -0.03 -41.80 4.45
N LYS A 126 -0.31 -42.71 3.51
CA LYS A 126 -1.29 -43.80 3.69
C LYS A 126 -0.67 -44.96 4.45
#